data_AF-A0A2V8QC80-F1
#
_entry.id   AF-A0A2V8QC80-F1
#
_cell.length_a   1.000
_cell.length_b   1.000
_cell.length_c   1.000
_cell.angle_alpha   90.00
_cell.angle_beta   90.00
_cell.angle_gamma   90.00
#
_symmetry.space_group_name_H-M   'P 1'
#
loop_
_entity.id
_entity.type
_entity.pdbx_description
1 polymer ?
#
loop_
_entity_poly.entity_id
_entity_poly.type
_entity_poly.pdbx_seq_one_letter_code
_entity_poly.pdbx_strand_id
1 'polypeptide(L)'
;MTTTLKLWCSTIKTTFTNLRALVVFAVLYAILLATFFRFIWIREATLWQVLFTYAFMILIPAEFFVFQASIINRAREGKFHWRTIAIDTFKFFVMTIPLLLVAWLLYYSLGKWAGRYPAALPLLPVAPGPAKSQPLHWPTLIFSTLRFVLIGVAFPLATIHLWISIAGSELRLLIDAGAKLFFRRITSALSRAFSSESVLIYALGLIVSLVLPYIILIPTFAIKNNKTEFTVFILRLVVSFVFTLIGWVVTMSALVRLSFEESPAASPQPVPDAPAEAAA
;
A
#
# COMPACT_ATOMS: atom_id res chain seq x y z
N MET A 1 0.29 14.94 23.09
CA MET A 1 0.04 14.50 21.70
C MET A 1 1.39 14.15 21.09
N THR A 2 1.62 12.88 20.76
CA THR A 2 2.90 12.40 20.19
C THR A 2 3.22 13.12 18.88
N THR A 3 4.50 13.30 18.57
CA THR A 3 5.01 13.93 17.33
C THR A 3 4.32 13.36 16.08
N THR A 4 4.17 12.04 16.03
CA THR A 4 3.52 11.29 14.94
C THR A 4 2.05 11.67 14.73
N LEU A 5 1.26 11.85 15.80
CA LEU A 5 -0.14 12.27 15.68
C LEU A 5 -0.26 13.69 15.14
N LYS A 6 0.63 14.59 15.55
CA LYS A 6 0.68 15.95 15.00
C LYS A 6 1.03 15.94 13.51
N LEU A 7 1.99 15.11 13.10
CA LEU A 7 2.36 14.92 11.69
C LEU A 7 1.17 14.38 10.86
N TRP A 8 0.46 13.39 11.40
CA TRP A 8 -0.70 12.81 10.72
C TRP A 8 -1.84 13.84 10.57
N CYS A 9 -2.21 14.54 11.66
CA CYS A 9 -3.23 15.59 11.61
C CYS A 9 -2.85 16.76 10.69
N SER A 10 -1.58 17.18 10.68
CA SER A 10 -1.12 18.25 9.79
C SER A 10 -1.15 17.82 8.33
N THR A 11 -0.86 16.55 8.04
CA THR A 11 -0.97 15.96 6.70
C THR A 11 -2.41 15.89 6.24
N ILE A 12 -3.35 15.49 7.10
CA ILE A 12 -4.80 15.56 6.83
C ILE A 12 -5.18 16.99 6.45
N LYS A 13 -4.88 17.96 7.32
CA LYS A 13 -5.20 19.37 7.07
C LYS A 13 -4.63 19.84 5.73
N THR A 14 -3.36 19.54 5.47
CA THR A 14 -2.71 19.93 4.20
C THR A 14 -3.40 19.33 2.99
N THR A 15 -3.79 18.05 3.07
CA THR A 15 -4.47 17.33 2.00
C THR A 15 -5.82 17.97 1.67
N PHE A 16 -6.62 18.30 2.68
CA PHE A 16 -7.91 18.96 2.49
C PHE A 16 -7.80 20.42 2.04
N THR A 17 -6.76 21.15 2.46
CA THR A 17 -6.53 22.53 2.00
C THR A 17 -6.13 22.60 0.52
N ASN A 18 -5.56 21.53 -0.04
CA ASN A 18 -5.16 21.50 -1.44
C ASN A 18 -6.19 20.77 -2.31
N LEU A 19 -7.35 21.39 -2.50
CA LEU A 19 -8.46 20.83 -3.28
C LEU A 19 -8.04 20.40 -4.69
N ARG A 20 -7.16 21.16 -5.35
CA ARG A 20 -6.67 20.83 -6.70
C ARG A 20 -5.95 19.48 -6.72
N ALA A 21 -5.06 19.22 -5.75
CA ALA A 21 -4.39 17.92 -5.66
C ALA A 21 -5.36 16.80 -5.32
N LEU A 22 -6.32 17.05 -4.43
CA LEU A 22 -7.35 16.07 -4.06
C LEU A 22 -8.22 15.68 -5.26
N VAL A 23 -8.60 16.64 -6.12
CA VAL A 23 -9.33 16.37 -7.36
C VAL A 23 -8.50 15.50 -8.31
N VAL A 24 -7.20 15.78 -8.48
CA VAL A 24 -6.32 14.94 -9.32
C VAL A 24 -6.27 13.50 -8.77
N PHE A 25 -6.11 13.33 -7.45
CA PHE A 25 -6.12 12.01 -6.82
C PHE A 25 -7.47 11.31 -6.98
N ALA A 26 -8.58 12.03 -6.82
CA ALA A 26 -9.91 11.48 -7.00
C ALA A 26 -10.16 11.02 -8.45
N VAL A 27 -9.71 11.78 -9.44
CA VAL A 27 -9.82 11.40 -10.86
C VAL A 27 -8.97 10.16 -11.16
N LEU A 28 -7.70 10.12 -10.73
CA LEU A 28 -6.84 8.94 -10.92
C LEU A 28 -7.42 7.69 -10.26
N TYR A 29 -7.96 7.84 -9.04
CA TYR A 29 -8.59 6.75 -8.31
C TYR A 29 -9.91 6.31 -8.94
N ALA A 30 -10.73 7.24 -9.45
CA ALA A 30 -11.96 6.91 -10.16
C ALA A 30 -11.69 6.16 -11.47
N ILE A 31 -10.64 6.54 -12.22
CA ILE A 31 -10.18 5.81 -13.40
C ILE A 31 -9.79 4.38 -13.00
N LEU A 32 -8.96 4.23 -11.96
CA LEU A 32 -8.56 2.91 -11.45
C LEU A 32 -9.76 2.04 -11.05
N LEU A 33 -10.74 2.62 -10.34
CA LEU A 33 -11.97 1.92 -9.96
C LEU A 33 -12.82 1.53 -11.17
N ALA A 34 -12.94 2.40 -12.17
CA ALA A 34 -13.66 2.10 -13.40
C ALA A 34 -13.00 0.94 -14.16
N THR A 35 -11.67 0.92 -14.22
CA THR A 35 -10.89 -0.17 -14.83
C THR A 35 -11.10 -1.49 -14.06
N PHE A 36 -11.04 -1.47 -12.72
CA PHE A 36 -11.35 -2.64 -11.89
C PHE A 36 -12.79 -3.14 -12.10
N PHE A 37 -13.77 -2.24 -12.10
CA PHE A 37 -15.16 -2.59 -12.33
C PHE A 37 -15.32 -3.25 -13.71
N ARG A 38 -14.70 -2.67 -14.74
CA ARG A 38 -14.77 -3.22 -16.11
C ARG A 38 -14.10 -4.59 -16.19
N PHE A 39 -12.97 -4.79 -15.54
CA PHE A 39 -12.27 -6.07 -15.46
C PHE A 39 -13.15 -7.16 -14.82
N ILE A 40 -13.80 -6.85 -13.68
CA ILE A 40 -14.68 -7.80 -12.97
C ILE A 40 -15.99 -8.06 -13.74
N TRP A 41 -16.48 -7.08 -14.50
CA TRP A 41 -17.71 -7.20 -15.28
C TRP A 41 -17.58 -8.13 -16.50
N ILE A 42 -16.36 -8.34 -17.02
CA ILE A 42 -16.13 -9.26 -18.13
C ILE A 42 -16.26 -10.70 -17.61
N ARG A 43 -17.39 -11.35 -17.92
CA ARG A 43 -17.72 -12.71 -17.43
C ARG A 43 -17.75 -13.79 -18.51
N GLU A 44 -17.69 -13.41 -19.79
CA GLU A 44 -17.81 -14.31 -20.92
C GLU A 44 -16.45 -14.48 -21.63
N ALA A 45 -16.27 -15.62 -22.30
CA ALA A 45 -15.01 -16.02 -22.91
C ALA A 45 -14.99 -15.80 -24.44
N THR A 46 -15.42 -14.63 -24.92
CA THR A 46 -15.17 -14.26 -26.33
C THR A 46 -13.70 -13.86 -26.53
N LEU A 47 -13.15 -14.06 -27.74
CA LEU A 47 -11.75 -13.69 -28.07
C LEU A 47 -11.42 -12.24 -27.66
N TRP A 48 -12.32 -11.30 -27.97
CA TRP A 48 -12.16 -9.88 -27.62
C TRP A 48 -12.16 -9.65 -26.11
N GLN A 49 -13.03 -10.33 -25.37
CA GLN A 49 -13.05 -10.24 -23.90
C GLN A 49 -11.79 -10.81 -23.26
N VAL A 50 -11.23 -11.89 -23.80
CA VAL A 50 -9.94 -12.45 -23.36
C VAL A 50 -8.81 -11.42 -23.58
N LEU A 51 -8.76 -10.80 -24.76
CA LEU A 51 -7.77 -9.76 -25.07
C LEU A 51 -7.90 -8.54 -24.14
N PHE A 52 -9.12 -8.07 -23.89
CA PHE A 52 -9.36 -6.98 -22.93
C PHE A 52 -8.97 -7.38 -21.50
N THR A 53 -9.21 -8.62 -21.09
CA THR A 53 -8.81 -9.12 -19.76
C THR A 53 -7.30 -9.06 -19.59
N TYR A 54 -6.53 -9.49 -20.59
CA TYR A 54 -5.07 -9.37 -20.58
C TYR A 54 -4.59 -7.91 -20.58
N ALA A 55 -5.24 -7.04 -21.37
CA ALA A 55 -4.92 -5.62 -21.37
C ALA A 55 -5.16 -4.98 -19.99
N PHE A 56 -6.30 -5.28 -19.35
CA PHE A 56 -6.62 -4.78 -18.01
C PHE A 56 -5.72 -5.35 -16.92
N MET A 57 -5.23 -6.59 -17.07
CA MET A 57 -4.24 -7.18 -16.16
C MET A 57 -2.93 -6.38 -16.11
N ILE A 58 -2.58 -5.67 -17.19
CA ILE A 58 -1.42 -4.79 -17.25
C ILE A 58 -1.80 -3.35 -16.87
N LEU A 59 -2.96 -2.87 -17.34
CA LEU A 59 -3.41 -1.50 -17.14
C LEU A 59 -3.70 -1.20 -15.66
N ILE A 60 -4.33 -2.12 -14.93
CA ILE A 60 -4.67 -1.92 -13.50
C ILE A 60 -3.40 -1.66 -12.67
N PRO A 61 -2.34 -2.50 -12.72
CA PRO A 61 -1.08 -2.19 -12.06
C PRO A 61 -0.47 -0.86 -12.52
N ALA A 62 -0.51 -0.56 -13.82
CA ALA A 62 0.04 0.70 -14.34
C ALA A 62 -0.68 1.92 -13.76
N GLU A 63 -2.01 1.95 -13.77
CA GLU A 63 -2.85 3.01 -13.18
C GLU A 63 -2.61 3.12 -11.67
N PHE A 64 -2.51 1.98 -10.98
CA PHE A 64 -2.17 1.95 -9.56
C PHE A 64 -0.81 2.59 -9.30
N PHE A 65 0.22 2.28 -10.08
CA PHE A 65 1.55 2.88 -9.91
C PHE A 65 1.58 4.37 -10.27
N VAL A 66 0.83 4.81 -11.30
CA VAL A 66 0.66 6.24 -11.60
C VAL A 66 0.05 6.96 -10.41
N PHE A 67 -0.96 6.36 -9.78
CA PHE A 67 -1.58 6.89 -8.57
C PHE A 67 -0.59 6.97 -7.40
N GLN A 68 0.17 5.90 -7.11
CA GLN A 68 1.19 5.91 -6.06
C GLN A 68 2.29 6.96 -6.32
N ALA A 69 2.82 7.02 -7.54
CA ALA A 69 3.87 7.95 -7.93
C ALA A 69 3.40 9.40 -7.86
N SER A 70 2.13 9.67 -8.22
CA SER A 70 1.52 10.99 -8.09
C SER A 70 1.44 11.45 -6.64
N ILE A 71 1.06 10.55 -5.70
CA ILE A 71 1.00 10.89 -4.27
C ILE A 71 2.41 11.17 -3.74
N ILE A 72 3.38 10.31 -4.05
CA ILE A 72 4.75 10.46 -3.56
C ILE A 72 5.41 11.73 -4.12
N ASN A 73 5.29 11.99 -5.43
CA ASN A 73 5.84 13.20 -6.06
C ASN A 73 5.22 14.47 -5.47
N ARG A 74 3.88 14.48 -5.29
CA ARG A 74 3.18 15.61 -4.68
C ARG A 74 3.58 15.84 -3.23
N ALA A 75 3.72 14.78 -2.44
CA ALA A 75 4.11 14.87 -1.04
C ALA A 75 5.56 15.35 -0.86
N ARG A 76 6.43 15.05 -1.82
CA ARG A 76 7.83 15.49 -1.88
C ARG A 76 7.99 16.95 -2.29
N GLU A 77 7.41 17.31 -3.44
CA GLU A 77 7.76 18.55 -4.14
C GLU A 77 6.64 19.60 -4.07
N GLY A 78 5.46 19.23 -3.56
CA GLY A 78 4.32 20.13 -3.50
C GLY A 78 3.79 20.57 -4.87
N LYS A 79 4.15 19.85 -5.96
CA LYS A 79 3.68 20.05 -7.34
C LYS A 79 3.57 18.68 -8.03
N PHE A 80 2.93 18.64 -9.21
CA PHE A 80 2.84 17.42 -10.04
C PHE A 80 3.79 17.57 -11.23
N HIS A 81 4.87 16.79 -11.24
CA HIS A 81 5.77 16.71 -12.39
C HIS A 81 5.50 15.43 -13.16
N TRP A 82 4.60 15.47 -14.15
CA TRP A 82 4.12 14.29 -14.87
C TRP A 82 5.23 13.45 -15.51
N ARG A 83 6.30 14.07 -16.00
CA ARG A 83 7.48 13.35 -16.50
C ARG A 83 8.15 12.52 -15.41
N THR A 84 8.36 13.12 -14.23
CA THR A 84 8.93 12.42 -13.06
C THR A 84 7.99 11.33 -12.57
N ILE A 85 6.68 11.59 -12.53
CA ILE A 85 5.65 10.61 -12.15
C ILE A 85 5.68 9.41 -13.10
N ALA A 86 5.75 9.61 -14.41
CA ALA A 86 5.83 8.52 -15.38
C ALA A 86 7.10 7.68 -15.22
N ILE A 87 8.24 8.33 -14.99
CA ILE A 87 9.52 7.64 -14.73
C ILE A 87 9.43 6.83 -13.42
N ASP A 88 8.93 7.43 -12.34
CA ASP A 88 8.80 6.76 -11.04
C ASP A 88 7.76 5.63 -11.10
N THR A 89 6.69 5.77 -11.89
CA THR A 89 5.73 4.69 -12.18
C THR A 89 6.43 3.46 -12.75
N PHE A 90 7.29 3.66 -13.77
CA PHE A 90 8.07 2.57 -14.35
C PHE A 90 9.02 1.95 -13.32
N LYS A 91 9.69 2.76 -12.50
CA LYS A 91 10.55 2.26 -11.41
C LYS A 91 9.77 1.42 -10.41
N PHE A 92 8.58 1.87 -10.01
CA PHE A 92 7.75 1.14 -9.06
C PHE A 92 7.31 -0.19 -9.65
N PHE A 93 6.92 -0.22 -10.92
CA PHE A 93 6.58 -1.45 -11.62
C PHE A 93 7.75 -2.44 -11.61
N VAL A 94 8.93 -2.02 -12.08
CA VAL A 94 10.13 -2.86 -12.13
C VAL A 94 10.54 -3.34 -10.73
N MET A 95 10.52 -2.46 -9.72
CA MET A 95 10.88 -2.82 -8.34
C MET A 95 9.86 -3.77 -7.70
N THR A 96 8.59 -3.72 -8.12
CA THR A 96 7.55 -4.58 -7.53
C THR A 96 7.67 -6.03 -8.01
N ILE A 97 8.26 -6.30 -9.18
CA ILE A 97 8.48 -7.66 -9.69
C ILE A 97 9.29 -8.53 -8.70
N PRO A 98 10.52 -8.16 -8.29
CA PRO A 98 11.27 -8.95 -7.32
C PRO A 98 10.58 -9.01 -5.96
N LEU A 99 9.86 -7.96 -5.56
CA LEU A 99 9.08 -7.96 -4.31
C LEU A 99 7.95 -9.00 -4.36
N LEU A 100 7.22 -9.09 -5.46
CA LEU A 100 6.18 -10.11 -5.64
C LEU A 100 6.75 -11.53 -5.61
N LEU A 101 7.94 -11.74 -6.16
CA LEU A 101 8.64 -13.02 -6.07
C LEU A 101 8.98 -13.37 -4.61
N VAL A 102 9.44 -12.39 -3.82
CA VAL A 102 9.69 -12.58 -2.37
C VAL A 102 8.38 -12.88 -1.63
N ALA A 103 7.30 -12.13 -1.88
CA ALA A 103 6.00 -12.39 -1.27
C ALA A 103 5.47 -13.78 -1.60
N TRP A 104 5.60 -14.21 -2.86
CA TRP A 104 5.21 -15.54 -3.30
C TRP A 104 6.05 -16.64 -2.61
N LEU A 105 7.37 -16.44 -2.49
CA LEU A 105 8.25 -17.39 -1.80
C LEU A 105 7.91 -17.49 -0.30
N LEU A 106 7.64 -16.36 0.36
CA LEU A 106 7.19 -16.32 1.75
C LEU A 106 5.86 -17.04 1.92
N TYR A 107 4.89 -16.75 1.05
CA TYR A 107 3.59 -17.42 1.02
C TYR A 107 3.74 -18.94 0.87
N TYR A 108 4.54 -19.37 -0.11
CA TYR A 108 4.79 -20.79 -0.38
C TYR A 108 5.45 -21.47 0.81
N SER A 109 6.45 -20.83 1.42
CA SER A 109 7.16 -21.37 2.58
C SER A 109 6.23 -21.52 3.79
N LEU A 110 5.40 -20.51 4.07
CA LEU A 110 4.38 -20.57 5.13
C LEU A 110 3.37 -21.68 4.87
N GLY A 111 2.89 -21.84 3.64
CA GLY A 111 1.98 -22.92 3.27
C GLY A 111 2.60 -24.30 3.44
N LYS A 112 3.86 -24.47 3.01
CA LYS A 112 4.62 -25.71 3.17
C LYS A 112 4.85 -26.05 4.65
N TRP A 113 5.07 -25.07 5.50
CA TRP A 113 5.22 -25.27 6.95
C TRP A 113 3.89 -25.56 7.62
N ALA A 114 2.82 -24.86 7.25
CA ALA A 114 1.47 -25.12 7.75
C ALA A 114 1.00 -26.55 7.41
N GLY A 115 1.38 -27.07 6.24
CA GLY A 115 1.08 -28.44 5.82
C GLY A 115 1.67 -29.54 6.73
N ARG A 116 2.64 -29.21 7.61
CA ARG A 116 3.17 -30.14 8.63
C ARG A 116 2.22 -30.31 9.83
N TYR A 117 1.21 -29.45 9.94
CA TYR A 117 0.21 -29.47 11.01
C TYR A 117 -1.19 -29.59 10.41
N PRO A 118 -1.54 -30.75 9.83
CA PRO A 118 -2.82 -30.94 9.16
C PRO A 118 -3.97 -30.78 10.16
N ALA A 119 -4.92 -29.90 9.84
CA ALA A 119 -6.16 -29.82 10.59
C ALA A 119 -6.98 -31.11 10.34
N ALA A 120 -7.64 -31.62 11.38
CA ALA A 120 -8.60 -32.70 11.21
C ALA A 120 -9.67 -32.27 10.18
N LEU A 121 -9.89 -33.09 9.16
CA LEU A 121 -10.92 -32.83 8.17
C LEU A 121 -12.26 -32.69 8.89
N PRO A 122 -13.04 -31.63 8.64
CA PRO A 122 -14.39 -31.54 9.20
C PRO A 122 -15.17 -32.74 8.67
N LEU A 123 -15.55 -33.66 9.55
CA LEU A 123 -16.47 -34.74 9.21
C LEU A 123 -17.75 -34.08 8.69
N LEU A 124 -18.10 -34.36 7.43
CA LEU A 124 -19.36 -33.88 6.86
C LEU A 124 -20.49 -34.32 7.80
N PRO A 125 -21.37 -33.41 8.24
CA PRO A 125 -22.46 -33.79 9.11
C PRO A 125 -23.40 -34.74 8.36
N VAL A 126 -23.35 -36.02 8.72
CA VAL A 126 -24.25 -37.06 8.18
C VAL A 126 -25.67 -36.90 8.75
N ALA A 127 -25.85 -36.10 9.81
CA ALA A 127 -27.14 -35.85 10.44
C ALA A 127 -27.43 -34.34 10.61
N PRO A 128 -28.68 -33.90 10.41
CA PRO A 128 -29.12 -32.53 10.65
C PRO A 128 -29.24 -32.31 12.17
N GLY A 129 -28.11 -32.06 12.82
CA GLY A 129 -28.04 -31.65 14.23
C GLY A 129 -27.41 -30.26 14.36
N PRO A 130 -27.59 -29.58 15.52
CA PRO A 130 -26.89 -28.33 15.79
C PRO A 130 -25.39 -28.54 15.65
N ALA A 131 -24.72 -27.65 14.91
CA ALA A 131 -23.28 -27.74 14.67
C ALA A 131 -22.53 -27.78 16.01
N LYS A 132 -21.91 -28.92 16.33
CA LYS A 132 -21.03 -29.01 17.50
C LYS A 132 -19.87 -28.04 17.31
N SER A 133 -19.54 -27.29 18.36
CA SER A 133 -18.36 -26.42 18.36
C SER A 133 -17.12 -27.27 18.06
N GLN A 134 -16.50 -27.04 16.91
CA GLN A 134 -15.24 -27.68 16.57
C GLN A 134 -14.14 -27.08 17.44
N PRO A 135 -13.24 -27.89 18.03
CA PRO A 135 -12.12 -27.37 18.81
C PRO A 135 -11.25 -26.47 17.92
N LEU A 136 -10.85 -25.32 18.45
CA LEU A 136 -10.00 -24.36 17.75
C LEU A 136 -8.65 -25.01 17.41
N HIS A 137 -8.35 -25.15 16.12
CA HIS A 137 -7.06 -25.65 15.67
C HIS A 137 -6.00 -24.53 15.71
N TRP A 138 -5.31 -24.41 16.86
CA TRP A 138 -4.30 -23.37 17.11
C TRP A 138 -3.25 -23.21 16.00
N PRO A 139 -2.67 -24.29 15.42
CA PRO A 139 -1.70 -24.12 14.34
C PRO A 139 -2.29 -23.37 13.13
N THR A 140 -3.51 -23.69 12.72
CA THR A 140 -4.18 -23.00 11.61
C THR A 140 -4.38 -21.53 11.92
N LEU A 141 -4.80 -21.21 13.15
CA LEU A 141 -4.96 -19.82 13.58
C LEU A 141 -3.62 -19.08 13.52
N ILE A 142 -2.56 -19.64 14.10
CA ILE A 142 -1.23 -19.02 14.13
C ILE A 142 -0.70 -18.79 12.69
N PHE A 143 -0.75 -19.79 11.81
CA PHE A 143 -0.28 -19.64 10.43
C PHE A 143 -1.13 -18.66 9.62
N SER A 144 -2.45 -18.63 9.84
CA SER A 144 -3.34 -17.66 9.20
C SER A 144 -3.04 -16.23 9.67
N THR A 145 -2.91 -16.04 10.98
CA THR A 145 -2.52 -14.74 11.56
C THR A 145 -1.15 -14.30 11.08
N LEU A 146 -0.16 -15.20 11.07
CA LEU A 146 1.20 -14.90 10.60
C LEU A 146 1.20 -14.51 9.12
N ARG A 147 0.45 -15.24 8.28
CA ARG A 147 0.30 -14.91 6.85
C ARG A 147 -0.40 -13.56 6.66
N PHE A 148 -1.43 -13.27 7.43
CA PHE A 148 -2.12 -11.99 7.41
C PHE A 148 -1.17 -10.85 7.82
N VAL A 149 -0.45 -10.99 8.92
CA VAL A 149 0.49 -9.96 9.41
C VAL A 149 1.64 -9.76 8.43
N LEU A 150 2.29 -10.84 7.98
CA LEU A 150 3.45 -10.73 7.09
C LEU A 150 3.07 -10.23 5.70
N ILE A 151 2.06 -10.83 5.07
CA ILE A 151 1.70 -10.54 3.67
C ILE A 151 0.69 -9.39 3.56
N GLY A 152 -0.24 -9.29 4.49
CA GLY A 152 -1.31 -8.29 4.47
C GLY A 152 -0.94 -6.95 5.11
N VAL A 153 0.02 -6.93 6.05
CA VAL A 153 0.37 -5.70 6.80
C VAL A 153 1.83 -5.31 6.60
N ALA A 154 2.78 -6.18 6.95
CA ALA A 154 4.20 -5.88 6.95
C ALA A 154 4.75 -5.69 5.52
N PHE A 155 4.37 -6.56 4.58
CA PHE A 155 4.87 -6.53 3.22
C PHE A 155 4.42 -5.28 2.43
N PRO A 156 3.14 -4.84 2.48
CA PRO A 156 2.72 -3.59 1.86
C PRO A 156 3.45 -2.38 2.48
N LEU A 157 3.63 -2.34 3.80
CA LEU A 157 4.36 -1.26 4.46
C LEU A 157 5.82 -1.21 4.00
N ALA A 158 6.52 -2.35 3.99
CA ALA A 158 7.87 -2.46 3.44
C ALA A 158 7.95 -1.99 1.98
N THR A 159 6.97 -2.39 1.16
CA THR A 159 6.88 -2.03 -0.25
C THR A 159 6.72 -0.52 -0.44
N ILE A 160 5.87 0.15 0.36
CA ILE A 160 5.70 1.60 0.33
C ILE A 160 7.03 2.31 0.63
N HIS A 161 7.75 1.91 1.68
CA HIS A 161 9.03 2.54 2.01
C HIS A 161 10.09 2.31 0.92
N LEU A 162 10.07 1.14 0.26
CA LEU A 162 10.93 0.90 -0.89
C LEU A 162 10.58 1.83 -2.05
N TRP A 163 9.29 1.98 -2.40
CA TRP A 163 8.85 2.95 -3.42
C TRP A 163 9.25 4.39 -3.06
N ILE A 164 9.05 4.81 -1.82
CA ILE A 164 9.49 6.13 -1.34
C ILE A 164 11.00 6.27 -1.47
N SER A 165 11.79 5.23 -1.18
CA SER A 165 13.25 5.30 -1.24
C SER A 165 13.79 5.43 -2.67
N ILE A 166 13.11 4.85 -3.66
CA ILE A 166 13.52 4.88 -5.08
C ILE A 166 12.93 6.05 -5.86
N ALA A 167 11.80 6.61 -5.39
CA ALA A 167 11.20 7.80 -5.99
C ALA A 167 12.25 8.92 -6.07
N GLY A 168 12.30 9.62 -7.20
CA GLY A 168 13.27 10.70 -7.46
C GLY A 168 14.75 10.30 -7.53
N SER A 169 15.12 9.03 -7.36
CA SER A 169 16.51 8.58 -7.57
C SER A 169 16.78 8.25 -9.04
N GLU A 170 17.99 8.50 -9.54
CA GLU A 170 18.32 8.13 -10.92
C GLU A 170 18.48 6.60 -11.04
N LEU A 171 17.83 6.01 -12.04
CA LEU A 171 17.86 4.57 -12.25
C LEU A 171 19.28 4.08 -12.59
N ARG A 172 20.07 4.89 -13.30
CA ARG A 172 21.48 4.60 -13.60
C ARG A 172 22.30 4.46 -12.34
N LEU A 173 22.16 5.40 -11.39
CA LEU A 173 22.84 5.31 -10.10
C LEU A 173 22.45 4.05 -9.31
N LEU A 174 21.23 3.52 -9.48
CA LEU A 174 20.84 2.25 -8.83
C LEU A 174 21.55 1.04 -9.43
N ILE A 175 21.84 1.06 -10.74
CA ILE A 175 22.51 -0.03 -11.45
C ILE A 175 24.03 0.08 -11.24
N ASP A 176 24.59 1.29 -11.36
CA ASP A 176 26.03 1.55 -11.31
C ASP A 176 26.59 1.44 -9.88
N ALA A 177 25.77 1.72 -8.85
CA ALA A 177 26.15 1.60 -7.44
C ALA A 177 26.40 0.15 -6.98
N GLY A 178 26.03 -0.84 -7.80
CA GLY A 178 26.23 -2.25 -7.52
C GLY A 178 25.31 -2.83 -6.44
N ALA A 179 25.35 -4.16 -6.31
CA ALA A 179 24.44 -4.92 -5.44
C ALA A 179 24.56 -4.51 -3.95
N LYS A 180 25.76 -4.20 -3.47
CA LYS A 180 26.01 -3.86 -2.05
C LYS A 180 25.25 -2.59 -1.61
N LEU A 181 25.28 -1.53 -2.44
CA LEU A 181 24.57 -0.29 -2.13
C LEU A 181 23.06 -0.47 -2.26
N PHE A 182 22.61 -1.28 -3.24
CA PHE A 182 21.20 -1.65 -3.37
C PHE A 182 20.68 -2.38 -2.12
N PHE A 183 21.39 -3.41 -1.64
CA PHE A 183 21.02 -4.12 -0.41
C PHE A 183 21.01 -3.20 0.81
N ARG A 184 22.01 -2.32 0.97
CA ARG A 184 22.03 -1.33 2.06
C ARG A 184 20.83 -0.40 2.03
N ARG A 185 20.40 0.00 0.83
CA ARG A 185 19.21 0.84 0.65
C ARG A 185 17.94 0.09 1.02
N ILE A 186 17.80 -1.17 0.61
CA ILE A 186 16.68 -2.03 1.00
C ILE A 186 16.64 -2.17 2.52
N THR A 187 17.75 -2.54 3.17
CA THR A 187 17.78 -2.72 4.62
C THR A 187 17.46 -1.43 5.36
N SER A 188 17.94 -0.28 4.86
CA SER A 188 17.60 1.03 5.43
C SER A 188 16.12 1.39 5.21
N ALA A 189 15.54 1.06 4.07
CA ALA A 189 14.12 1.27 3.82
C ALA A 189 13.26 0.37 4.73
N LEU A 190 13.67 -0.88 4.94
CA LEU A 190 12.99 -1.81 5.84
C LEU A 190 13.10 -1.38 7.30
N SER A 191 14.27 -0.91 7.76
CA SER A 191 14.42 -0.41 9.13
C SER A 191 13.52 0.80 9.40
N ARG A 192 13.35 1.68 8.41
CA ARG A 192 12.40 2.80 8.47
C ARG A 192 10.95 2.32 8.42
N ALA A 193 10.65 1.32 7.60
CA ALA A 193 9.30 0.77 7.47
C ALA A 193 8.77 0.21 8.79
N PHE A 194 9.64 -0.41 9.57
CA PHE A 194 9.31 -0.97 10.88
C PHE A 194 9.68 -0.05 12.05
N SER A 195 9.92 1.25 11.81
CA SER A 195 9.95 2.20 12.92
C SER A 195 8.57 2.32 13.56
N SER A 196 8.53 2.55 14.88
CA SER A 196 7.26 2.68 15.61
C SER A 196 6.36 3.77 15.03
N GLU A 197 6.95 4.84 14.51
CA GLU A 197 6.23 5.94 13.87
C GLU A 197 5.59 5.53 12.55
N SER A 198 6.35 4.86 11.67
CA SER A 198 5.84 4.34 10.39
C SER A 198 4.71 3.33 10.59
N VAL A 199 4.87 2.41 11.55
CA VAL A 199 3.85 1.42 11.90
C VAL A 199 2.59 2.09 12.44
N LEU A 200 2.72 3.11 13.30
CA LEU A 200 1.57 3.85 13.84
C LEU A 200 0.82 4.62 12.73
N ILE A 201 1.54 5.32 11.84
CA ILE A 201 0.94 6.03 10.70
C ILE A 201 0.20 5.04 9.80
N TYR A 202 0.83 3.91 9.50
CA TYR A 202 0.23 2.88 8.65
C TYR A 202 -1.00 2.24 9.29
N ALA A 203 -0.96 1.95 10.59
CA ALA A 203 -2.11 1.42 11.33
C ALA A 203 -3.30 2.40 11.32
N LEU A 204 -3.06 3.69 11.58
CA LEU A 204 -4.08 4.73 11.46
C LEU A 204 -4.64 4.81 10.04
N GLY A 205 -3.76 4.71 9.05
CA GLY A 205 -4.11 4.60 7.65
C GLY A 205 -5.06 3.45 7.36
N LEU A 206 -4.71 2.23 7.77
CA LEU A 206 -5.52 1.03 7.59
C LEU A 206 -6.90 1.15 8.26
N ILE A 207 -6.98 1.75 9.45
CA ILE A 207 -8.27 1.99 10.11
C ILE A 207 -9.16 2.83 9.20
N VAL A 208 -8.64 3.93 8.66
CA VAL A 208 -9.42 4.85 7.82
C VAL A 208 -9.71 4.26 6.43
N SER A 209 -8.73 3.59 5.80
CA SER A 209 -8.83 3.17 4.40
C SER A 209 -9.37 1.77 4.20
N LEU A 210 -9.41 0.93 5.24
CA LEU A 210 -9.85 -0.46 5.17
C LEU A 210 -10.96 -0.78 6.19
N VAL A 211 -10.73 -0.50 7.48
CA VAL A 211 -11.68 -0.88 8.55
C VAL A 211 -12.98 -0.08 8.46
N LEU A 212 -12.90 1.25 8.32
CA LEU A 212 -14.10 2.09 8.17
C LEU A 212 -14.92 1.72 6.92
N PRO A 213 -14.34 1.62 5.70
CA PRO A 213 -15.05 1.12 4.52
C PRO A 213 -15.73 -0.23 4.73
N TYR A 214 -15.04 -1.18 5.38
CA TYR A 214 -15.58 -2.49 5.67
C TYR A 214 -16.85 -2.40 6.55
N ILE A 215 -16.81 -1.61 7.62
CA ILE A 215 -17.97 -1.39 8.51
C ILE A 215 -19.12 -0.72 7.75
N ILE A 216 -18.84 0.23 6.87
CA ILE A 216 -19.86 0.94 6.08
C ILE A 216 -20.55 0.01 5.08
N LEU A 217 -19.82 -0.93 4.49
CA LEU A 217 -20.36 -1.84 3.47
C LEU A 217 -21.26 -2.94 4.06
N ILE A 218 -21.05 -3.37 5.30
CA ILE A 218 -21.82 -4.47 5.91
C ILE A 218 -23.15 -3.95 6.47
N PRO A 219 -24.31 -4.31 5.89
CA PRO A 219 -25.60 -3.92 6.43
C PRO A 219 -25.91 -4.63 7.74
N THR A 220 -26.35 -3.86 8.73
CA THR A 220 -26.89 -4.37 9.99
C THR A 220 -28.42 -4.27 10.07
N PHE A 221 -29.09 -3.72 9.05
CA PHE A 221 -30.53 -3.48 9.04
C PHE A 221 -31.16 -3.81 7.69
N ALA A 222 -32.39 -4.34 7.73
CA ALA A 222 -33.18 -4.67 6.55
C ALA A 222 -34.02 -3.47 6.09
N ILE A 223 -33.88 -3.06 4.83
CA ILE A 223 -34.65 -1.98 4.22
C ILE A 223 -35.79 -2.61 3.41
N LYS A 224 -37.05 -2.24 3.69
CA LYS A 224 -38.23 -2.87 3.04
C LYS A 224 -38.46 -2.43 1.57
N ASN A 225 -37.84 -1.34 1.12
CA ASN A 225 -38.07 -0.75 -0.20
C ASN A 225 -36.84 -0.89 -1.12
N ASN A 226 -37.01 -1.58 -2.25
CA ASN A 226 -35.93 -1.86 -3.22
C ASN A 226 -35.22 -0.58 -3.74
N LYS A 227 -35.97 0.49 -4.05
CA LYS A 227 -35.36 1.76 -4.53
C LYS A 227 -34.49 2.40 -3.45
N THR A 228 -34.93 2.34 -2.20
CA THR A 228 -34.19 2.88 -1.06
C THR A 228 -32.97 2.02 -0.76
N GLU A 229 -33.11 0.69 -0.85
CA GLU A 229 -32.00 -0.25 -0.68
C GLU A 229 -30.88 0.02 -1.69
N PHE A 230 -31.21 0.14 -2.98
CA PHE A 230 -30.24 0.46 -4.02
C PHE A 230 -29.56 1.83 -3.80
N THR A 231 -30.33 2.85 -3.42
CA THR A 231 -29.78 4.18 -3.13
C THR A 231 -28.82 4.16 -1.95
N VAL A 232 -29.19 3.47 -0.86
CA VAL A 232 -28.34 3.31 0.33
C VAL A 232 -27.08 2.50 -0.01
N PHE A 233 -27.20 1.48 -0.86
CA PHE A 233 -26.06 0.71 -1.34
C PHE A 233 -25.06 1.59 -2.11
N ILE A 234 -25.53 2.38 -3.09
CA ILE A 234 -24.67 3.32 -3.83
C ILE A 234 -24.01 4.30 -2.88
N LEU A 235 -24.76 4.89 -1.94
CA LEU A 235 -24.22 5.86 -0.99
C LEU A 235 -23.11 5.24 -0.14
N ARG A 236 -23.32 4.04 0.39
CA ARG A 236 -22.30 3.31 1.17
C ARG A 236 -21.04 3.03 0.36
N LEU A 237 -21.21 2.65 -0.89
CA LEU A 237 -20.10 2.39 -1.81
C LEU A 237 -19.30 3.67 -2.09
N VAL A 238 -19.98 4.79 -2.38
CA VAL A 238 -19.34 6.11 -2.56
C VAL A 238 -18.59 6.53 -1.30
N VAL A 239 -19.23 6.47 -0.14
CA VAL A 239 -18.61 6.86 1.14
C VAL A 239 -17.40 5.97 1.43
N SER A 240 -17.50 4.65 1.20
CA SER A 240 -16.39 3.71 1.36
C SER A 240 -15.21 4.07 0.46
N PHE A 241 -15.46 4.38 -0.81
CA PHE A 241 -14.42 4.78 -1.75
C PHE A 241 -13.76 6.11 -1.37
N VAL A 242 -14.52 7.06 -0.83
CA VAL A 242 -13.98 8.33 -0.31
C VAL A 242 -13.06 8.06 0.89
N PHE A 243 -13.46 7.21 1.83
CA PHE A 243 -12.62 6.83 2.97
C PHE A 243 -11.36 6.09 2.54
N THR A 244 -11.45 5.15 1.61
CA THR A 244 -10.29 4.45 1.04
C THR A 244 -9.33 5.43 0.37
N LEU A 245 -9.83 6.33 -0.48
CA LEU A 245 -9.03 7.34 -1.16
C LEU A 245 -8.30 8.26 -0.16
N ILE A 246 -9.05 8.88 0.75
CA ILE A 246 -8.49 9.87 1.69
C ILE A 246 -7.52 9.18 2.65
N GLY A 247 -7.92 8.04 3.23
CA GLY A 247 -7.07 7.27 4.14
C GLY A 247 -5.76 6.87 3.47
N TRP A 248 -5.81 6.39 2.22
CA TRP A 248 -4.60 6.00 1.48
C TRP A 248 -3.69 7.21 1.15
N VAL A 249 -4.25 8.28 0.60
CA VAL A 249 -3.48 9.50 0.23
C VAL A 249 -2.80 10.11 1.45
N VAL A 250 -3.51 10.23 2.58
CA VAL A 250 -2.98 10.78 3.82
C VAL A 250 -1.85 9.90 4.36
N THR A 251 -2.04 8.58 4.37
CA THR A 251 -1.04 7.62 4.87
C THR A 251 0.24 7.70 4.07
N MET A 252 0.14 7.60 2.74
CA MET A 252 1.28 7.72 1.83
C MET A 252 1.99 9.06 2.00
N SER A 253 1.25 10.17 2.05
CA SER A 253 1.82 11.51 2.21
C SER A 253 2.53 11.68 3.56
N ALA A 254 1.98 11.12 4.64
CA ALA A 254 2.58 11.18 5.97
C ALA A 254 3.87 10.35 6.04
N LEU A 255 3.88 9.13 5.48
CA LEU A 255 5.08 8.28 5.40
C LEU A 255 6.19 8.91 4.56
N VAL A 256 5.82 9.57 3.46
CA VAL A 256 6.77 10.33 2.64
C VAL A 256 7.41 11.44 3.46
N ARG A 257 6.62 12.26 4.17
CA ARG A 257 7.12 13.36 5.01
C ARG A 257 8.03 12.88 6.14
N LEU A 258 7.61 11.82 6.85
CA LEU A 258 8.41 11.19 7.90
C LEU A 258 9.78 10.75 7.38
N SER A 259 9.82 10.17 6.18
CA SER A 259 11.07 9.70 5.56
C SER A 259 12.07 10.81 5.24
N PHE A 260 11.62 12.07 5.12
CA PHE A 260 12.49 13.22 4.92
C PHE A 260 12.97 13.84 6.23
N GLU A 261 12.14 13.81 7.28
CA GLU A 261 12.49 14.34 8.60
C GLU A 261 13.59 13.50 9.28
N GLU A 262 13.55 12.17 9.10
CA GLU A 262 14.57 11.25 9.62
C GLU A 262 15.87 11.21 8.80
N SER A 263 15.90 11.81 7.61
CA SER A 263 17.13 11.84 6.82
C SER A 263 18.08 12.84 7.49
N PRO A 264 19.21 12.40 8.08
CA PRO A 264 20.05 13.30 8.87
C PRO A 264 20.43 14.50 8.01
N ALA A 265 20.27 15.71 8.54
CA ALA A 265 20.95 16.88 8.02
C ALA A 265 22.39 16.43 7.75
N ALA A 266 22.81 16.54 6.48
CA ALA A 266 24.10 16.04 6.00
C ALA A 266 25.15 16.32 7.08
N SER A 267 25.83 15.27 7.56
CA SER A 267 26.94 15.43 8.50
C SER A 267 27.76 16.62 8.04
N PRO A 268 28.00 17.64 8.89
CA PRO A 268 28.72 18.84 8.48
C PRO A 268 29.97 18.36 7.76
N GLN A 269 30.10 18.75 6.48
CA GLN A 269 31.28 18.36 5.73
C GLN A 269 32.49 18.78 6.58
N PRO A 270 33.48 17.90 6.77
CA PRO A 270 34.67 18.28 7.49
C PRO A 270 35.20 19.53 6.79
N VAL A 271 35.23 20.64 7.53
CA VAL A 271 35.81 21.90 7.07
C VAL A 271 37.20 21.51 6.58
N PRO A 272 37.56 21.79 5.32
CA PRO A 272 38.90 21.48 4.83
C PRO A 272 39.88 22.13 5.79
N ASP A 273 40.76 21.32 6.40
CA ASP A 273 41.79 21.82 7.30
C ASP A 273 42.48 22.99 6.59
N ALA A 274 42.40 24.17 7.21
CA ALA A 274 43.01 25.37 6.67
C ALA A 274 44.49 25.07 6.38
N PRO A 275 45.02 25.48 5.20
CA PRO A 275 46.40 25.19 4.86
C PRO A 275 47.31 25.74 5.96
N ALA A 276 48.11 24.85 6.55
CA ALA A 276 49.07 25.20 7.57
C ALA A 276 49.90 26.39 7.10
N GLU A 277 49.68 27.52 7.77
CA GLU A 277 50.41 28.75 7.59
C GLU A 277 51.90 28.44 7.72
N ALA A 278 52.63 28.66 6.62
CA ALA A 278 54.05 28.42 6.52
C ALA A 278 54.76 29.24 7.60
N ALA A 279 55.29 28.55 8.62
CA ALA A 279 56.23 29.14 9.56
C ALA A 279 57.60 29.27 8.88
N ALA A 280 58.08 30.51 8.87
CA ALA A 280 59.38 30.98 8.41
C ALA A 280 60.55 30.38 9.19
#